data_AF-A0A4P9ZQ68-F1
#
_entry.id   AF-A0A4P9ZQ68-F1
#
_cell.length_a   1.000
_cell.length_b   1.000
_cell.length_c   1.000
_cell.angle_alpha   90.00
_cell.angle_beta   90.00
_cell.angle_gamma   90.00
#
_symmetry.space_group_name_H-M   'P 1'
#
loop_
_entity.id
_entity.type
_entity.pdbx_description
1 polymer ?
#
loop_
_entity_poly.entity_id
_entity_poly.type
_entity_poly.pdbx_seq_one_letter_code
_entity_poly.pdbx_strand_id
1 'polypeptide(L)'
;MSDDQQIPFKIQTVQFDARFPNTNQSKNCGQNYSDYYKCTEARGEDFPLCQQFYRNFRSLCPDDWIERWDAAREEGRSPFVPPTTANH
;
A
#
# COMPACT_ATOMS: atom_id res chain seq x y z
N MET A 1 27.16 10.07 28.96
CA MET A 1 27.46 9.81 27.54
C MET A 1 26.27 9.04 27.01
N SER A 2 25.62 9.59 26.00
CA SER A 2 24.41 9.07 25.37
C SER A 2 24.74 7.77 24.62
N ASP A 3 24.05 6.69 24.96
CA ASP A 3 24.10 5.42 24.23
C ASP A 3 23.57 5.61 22.81
N ASP A 4 24.48 5.68 21.84
CA ASP A 4 24.17 5.51 20.42
C ASP A 4 23.72 4.06 20.19
N GLN A 5 22.41 3.80 20.31
CA GLN A 5 21.83 2.54 19.85
C GLN A 5 21.94 2.46 18.32
N GLN A 6 23.00 1.83 17.82
CA GLN A 6 23.07 1.36 16.43
C GLN A 6 22.02 0.27 16.23
N ILE A 7 20.79 0.65 15.88
CA ILE A 7 19.79 -0.27 15.34
C ILE A 7 20.36 -0.76 14.00
N PRO A 8 20.69 -2.04 13.83
CA PRO A 8 21.27 -2.53 12.58
C PRO A 8 20.27 -2.28 11.44
N PHE A 9 20.73 -1.57 10.40
CA PHE A 9 19.92 -1.29 9.22
C PHE A 9 19.50 -2.61 8.56
N LYS A 10 18.22 -2.94 8.65
CA LYS A 10 17.66 -4.17 8.10
C LYS A 10 17.09 -3.90 6.72
N ILE A 11 17.78 -4.37 5.68
CA ILE A 11 17.27 -4.30 4.30
C ILE A 11 16.12 -5.30 4.16
N GLN A 12 14.91 -4.79 3.98
CA GLN A 12 13.71 -5.59 3.74
C GLN A 12 12.92 -5.02 2.58
N THR A 13 12.29 -5.90 1.82
CA THR A 13 11.38 -5.57 0.71
C THR A 13 10.25 -6.60 0.67
N VAL A 14 9.33 -6.41 -0.28
CA VAL A 14 8.17 -7.29 -0.49
C VAL A 14 8.63 -8.72 -0.76
N GLN A 15 7.94 -9.68 -0.13
CA GLN A 15 8.18 -11.09 -0.34
C GLN A 15 7.55 -11.57 -1.65
N PHE A 16 7.94 -12.75 -2.12
CA PHE A 16 7.32 -13.39 -3.28
C PHE A 16 5.84 -13.69 -3.01
N ASP A 17 4.95 -13.24 -3.91
CA ASP A 17 3.53 -13.55 -3.88
C ASP A 17 3.19 -14.57 -4.98
N ALA A 18 2.83 -15.78 -4.57
CA ALA A 18 2.51 -16.88 -5.48
C ALA A 18 1.27 -16.61 -6.37
N ARG A 19 0.44 -15.62 -6.04
CA ARG A 19 -0.68 -15.17 -6.89
C ARG A 19 -0.19 -14.40 -8.13
N PHE A 20 1.01 -13.83 -8.07
CA PHE A 20 1.62 -13.02 -9.12
C PHE A 20 3.02 -13.58 -9.49
N PRO A 21 3.12 -14.82 -10.00
CA PRO A 21 4.42 -15.48 -10.21
C PRO A 21 5.17 -14.97 -11.45
N ASN A 22 4.51 -14.23 -12.34
CA ASN A 22 5.07 -13.79 -13.62
C ASN A 22 5.85 -12.47 -13.47
N THR A 23 6.70 -12.16 -14.44
CA THR A 23 7.51 -10.93 -14.46
C THR A 23 6.67 -9.65 -14.40
N ASN A 24 5.46 -9.65 -14.98
CA ASN A 24 4.58 -8.49 -14.93
C ASN A 24 3.92 -8.36 -13.55
N GLN A 25 4.45 -7.46 -12.72
CA GLN A 25 3.99 -7.18 -11.36
C GLN A 25 2.96 -6.04 -11.26
N SER A 26 2.46 -5.51 -12.38
CA SER A 26 1.49 -4.39 -12.37
C SER A 26 0.20 -4.75 -11.61
N LYS A 27 -0.27 -6.01 -11.73
CA LYS A 27 -1.43 -6.50 -10.96
C LYS A 27 -1.14 -6.60 -9.47
N ASN A 28 0.08 -7.01 -9.09
CA ASN A 28 0.50 -7.09 -7.69
C ASN A 28 0.50 -5.70 -7.05
N CYS A 29 1.10 -4.72 -7.73
CA CYS A 29 1.07 -3.32 -7.33
C CYS A 29 -0.37 -2.80 -7.13
N GLY A 30 -1.23 -2.90 -8.16
CA GLY A 30 -2.60 -2.41 -8.08
C GLY A 30 -3.46 -3.11 -7.03
N GLN A 31 -3.26 -4.42 -6.81
CA GLN A 31 -3.97 -5.17 -5.78
C GLN A 31 -3.57 -4.70 -4.37
N ASN A 32 -2.27 -4.55 -4.08
CA ASN A 32 -1.83 -4.07 -2.75
C ASN A 32 -2.30 -2.63 -2.47
N TYR A 33 -2.33 -1.77 -3.50
CA TYR A 33 -2.89 -0.42 -3.36
C TYR A 33 -4.38 -0.46 -3.00
N SER A 34 -5.17 -1.27 -3.71
CA SER A 34 -6.59 -1.46 -3.42
C SER A 34 -6.82 -2.06 -2.02
N ASP A 35 -6.04 -3.07 -1.65
CA ASP A 35 -6.16 -3.77 -0.37
C ASP A 35 -5.80 -2.86 0.81
N TYR A 36 -4.81 -1.97 0.66
CA TYR A 36 -4.49 -0.98 1.69
C TYR A 36 -5.70 -0.12 2.04
N TYR A 37 -6.30 0.55 1.04
CA TYR A 37 -7.39 1.47 1.29
C TYR A 37 -8.70 0.80 1.70
N LYS A 38 -8.98 -0.42 1.20
CA LYS A 38 -10.09 -1.24 1.71
C LYS A 38 -9.86 -1.66 3.16
N CYS A 39 -8.62 -1.99 3.52
CA CYS A 39 -8.26 -2.37 4.87
C CYS A 39 -8.39 -1.18 5.83
N THR A 40 -7.92 0.01 5.44
CA THR A 40 -8.00 1.22 6.26
C THR A 40 -9.45 1.65 6.50
N GLU A 41 -10.31 1.53 5.49
CA GLU A 41 -11.75 1.80 5.63
C GLU A 41 -12.46 0.80 6.56
N ALA A 42 -12.11 -0.49 6.48
CA ALA A 42 -12.77 -1.53 7.27
C ALA A 42 -12.23 -1.68 8.70
N ARG A 43 -10.94 -1.38 8.95
CA ARG A 43 -10.23 -1.70 10.19
C ARG A 43 -9.49 -0.51 10.82
N GLY A 44 -9.36 0.61 10.12
CA GLY A 44 -8.52 1.74 10.50
C GLY A 44 -7.06 1.59 10.04
N GLU A 45 -6.36 2.71 9.96
CA GLU A 45 -4.98 2.80 9.43
C GLU A 45 -3.94 2.10 10.31
N ASP A 46 -4.18 2.05 11.63
CA ASP A 46 -3.27 1.46 12.61
C ASP A 46 -3.25 -0.08 12.61
N PHE A 47 -4.13 -0.71 11.84
CA PHE A 47 -4.19 -2.17 11.81
C PHE A 47 -2.91 -2.74 11.17
N PRO A 48 -2.16 -3.64 11.84
CA PRO A 48 -0.85 -4.10 11.37
C PRO A 48 -0.84 -4.72 9.96
N LEU A 49 -1.96 -5.33 9.56
CA LEU A 49 -2.09 -5.90 8.21
C LEU A 49 -2.21 -4.81 7.14
N CYS A 50 -2.87 -3.69 7.43
CA CYS A 50 -2.96 -2.58 6.48
C CYS A 50 -1.57 -1.98 6.25
N GLN A 51 -0.76 -1.84 7.30
CA GLN A 51 0.63 -1.39 7.16
C GLN A 51 1.48 -2.33 6.28
N GLN A 52 1.16 -3.63 6.24
CA GLN A 52 1.84 -4.54 5.32
C GLN A 52 1.52 -4.22 3.86
N PHE A 53 0.24 -3.98 3.54
CA PHE A 53 -0.16 -3.55 2.19
C PHE A 53 0.48 -2.20 1.82
N TYR A 54 0.56 -1.27 2.77
CA TYR A 54 1.25 0.01 2.59
C TYR A 54 2.70 -0.17 2.16
N ARG A 55 3.47 -0.95 2.93
CA ARG A 55 4.87 -1.27 2.61
C ARG A 55 4.99 -1.95 1.26
N ASN A 56 4.06 -2.84 0.93
CA ASN A 56 4.08 -3.58 -0.32
C ASN A 56 3.89 -2.68 -1.54
N PHE A 57 2.81 -1.88 -1.60
CA PHE A 57 2.56 -1.06 -2.78
C PHE A 57 3.60 0.06 -2.93
N ARG A 58 4.09 0.65 -1.84
CA ARG A 58 5.18 1.66 -1.89
C ARG A 58 6.50 1.09 -2.41
N SER A 59 6.70 -0.23 -2.30
CA SER A 59 7.90 -0.91 -2.79
C SER A 59 7.75 -1.45 -4.22
N LEU A 60 6.51 -1.74 -4.65
CA LEU A 60 6.22 -2.35 -5.97
C LEU A 60 5.84 -1.32 -7.04
N CYS A 61 5.10 -0.28 -6.65
CA CYS A 61 4.49 0.65 -7.58
C CYS A 61 5.41 1.82 -7.91
N PRO A 62 5.45 2.30 -9.16
CA PRO A 62 6.00 3.60 -9.48
C PRO A 62 5.27 4.72 -8.74
N ASP A 63 5.99 5.74 -8.27
CA ASP A 63 5.40 6.89 -7.56
C ASP A 63 4.34 7.60 -8.42
N ASP A 64 4.62 7.83 -9.71
CA ASP A 64 3.66 8.42 -10.67
C ASP A 64 2.32 7.69 -10.74
N TRP A 65 2.29 6.37 -10.53
CA TRP A 65 1.05 5.60 -10.56
C TRP A 65 0.25 5.83 -9.28
N ILE A 66 0.94 5.82 -8.14
CA ILE A 66 0.35 6.09 -6.83
C ILE A 66 -0.29 7.48 -6.84
N GLU A 67 0.45 8.51 -7.24
CA GLU A 67 -0.04 9.90 -7.27
C GLU A 67 -1.31 10.05 -8.13
N ARG A 68 -1.33 9.43 -9.32
CA ARG A 68 -2.50 9.46 -10.21
C ARG A 68 -3.70 8.74 -9.60
N TRP A 69 -3.47 7.61 -8.95
CA TRP A 69 -4.56 6.86 -8.29
C TRP A 69 -5.05 7.55 -7.04
N ASP A 70 -4.19 8.23 -6.29
CA ASP A 70 -4.56 9.03 -5.12
C ASP A 70 -5.42 10.22 -5.54
N ALA A 71 -5.01 10.98 -6.56
CA ALA A 71 -5.83 12.06 -7.11
C ALA A 71 -7.20 11.55 -7.60
N ALA A 72 -7.23 10.42 -8.33
CA ALA A 72 -8.49 9.81 -8.76
C ALA A 72 -9.36 9.32 -7.58
N ARG A 73 -8.75 8.89 -6.47
CA ARG A 73 -9.45 8.46 -5.25
C ARG A 73 -10.04 9.65 -4.51
N GLU A 74 -9.29 10.74 -4.36
CA GLU A 74 -9.75 11.99 -3.74
C GLU A 74 -10.92 12.62 -4.52
N GLU A 75 -10.90 12.51 -5.85
CA GLU A 75 -12.02 12.93 -6.70
C GLU A 75 -13.20 11.94 -6.72
N GLY A 76 -13.11 10.79 -6.04
CA GLY A 76 -14.16 9.76 -6.01
C GLY A 76 -14.33 9.00 -7.33
N ARG A 77 -13.33 9.01 -8.22
CA ARG A 77 -13.34 8.35 -9.55
C ARG A 77 -12.48 7.09 -9.62
N SER A 78 -11.90 6.64 -8.51
CA SER A 78 -10.99 5.49 -8.51
C SER A 78 -11.70 4.19 -8.92
N PRO A 79 -11.13 3.38 -9.82
CA PRO A 79 -11.66 2.06 -10.15
C PRO A 79 -11.30 0.99 -9.09
N PHE A 80 -10.42 1.30 -8.12
CA PHE A 80 -9.84 0.32 -7.19
C PHE A 80 -10.51 0.30 -5.82
N VAL A 81 -11.11 1.42 -5.43
CA VAL A 81 -11.72 1.64 -4.11
C VAL A 81 -13.05 2.35 -4.38
N PRO A 82 -14.18 1.89 -3.84
CA PRO A 82 -15.43 2.63 -3.97
C PRO A 82 -15.25 4.04 -3.39
N PRO A 83 -15.98 5.05 -3.92
CA PRO A 83 -15.97 6.37 -3.30
C PRO A 83 -16.35 6.20 -1.84
N THR A 84 -15.45 6.59 -0.94
CA THR A 84 -15.69 6.57 0.51
C THR A 84 -17.03 7.23 0.73
N THR A 85 -17.99 6.52 1.33
CA THR A 85 -19.25 7.14 1.71
C THR A 85 -18.91 8.26 2.68
N ALA A 86 -18.89 9.49 2.18
CA ALA A 86 -18.83 10.69 2.98
C ALA A 86 -20.12 10.73 3.80
N ASN A 87 -20.13 10.11 4.98
CA ASN A 87 -21.14 10.28 6.02
C ASN A 87 -20.55 9.81 7.35
N HIS A 88 -20.17 10.82 8.15
CA HIS A 88 -20.11 10.90 9.61
C HIS A 88 -19.75 9.66 10.45
#